data_AF-A0A7W9GJN3-F1
#
_entry.id   AF-A0A7W9GJN3-F1
#
_cell.length_a   1.000
_cell.length_b   1.000
_cell.length_c   1.000
_cell.angle_alpha   90.00
_cell.angle_beta   90.00
_cell.angle_gamma   90.00
#
_symmetry.space_group_name_H-M   'P 1'
#
loop_
_entity.id
_entity.type
_entity.pdbx_description
1 polymer ?
#
loop_
_entity_poly.entity_id
_entity_poly.type
_entity_poly.pdbx_seq_one_letter_code
_entity_poly.pdbx_strand_id
1 'polypeptide(L)' 'MGEFTTTIEHRLDQAYKGLREARSVGDEYLADTLTAEIEDLRRLADDHGIPLPR' A
#
# COMPACT_ATOMS: atom_id res chain seq x y z
N MET A 1 5.66 -11.56 -14.74
CA MET A 1 4.93 -10.61 -13.87
C MET A 1 4.91 -9.28 -14.60
N GLY A 2 3.74 -8.73 -14.92
CA GLY A 2 3.64 -7.53 -15.75
C GLY A 2 4.12 -6.27 -15.02
N GLU A 3 4.43 -5.22 -15.78
CA GLU A 3 4.85 -3.89 -15.26
C GLU A 3 3.87 -3.34 -14.20
N PHE A 4 2.58 -3.64 -14.38
CA PHE A 4 1.51 -3.27 -13.46
C PHE A 4 1.62 -3.94 -12.08
N THR A 5 1.97 -5.23 -12.04
CA THR A 5 2.19 -5.97 -10.77
C THR A 5 3.35 -5.35 -9.99
N THR A 6 4.49 -5.13 -10.65
CA THR A 6 5.68 -4.51 -10.04
C THR A 6 5.36 -3.12 -9.48
N THR A 7 4.51 -2.36 -10.18
CA THR A 7 4.09 -1.02 -9.75
C THR A 7 3.23 -1.07 -8.50
N ILE A 8 2.26 -1.99 -8.42
CA ILE A 8 1.42 -2.13 -7.22
C ILE A 8 2.24 -2.60 -6.02
N GLU A 9 3.11 -3.59 -6.21
CA GLU A 9 4.00 -4.09 -5.15
C GLU A 9 4.91 -2.98 -4.61
N HIS A 10 5.51 -2.18 -5.50
CA HIS A 10 6.35 -1.06 -5.11
C HIS A 10 5.54 0.00 -4.34
N ARG A 11 4.35 0.36 -4.81
CA ARG A 11 3.51 1.36 -4.11
C ARG A 11 3.05 0.87 -2.75
N LEU A 12 2.69 -0.41 -2.62
CA LEU A 12 2.35 -1.00 -1.33
C LEU A 12 3.54 -0.97 -0.36
N ASP A 13 4.74 -1.35 -0.80
CA ASP A 13 5.94 -1.29 0.03
C ASP A 13 6.21 0.14 0.54
N GLN A 14 6.09 1.13 -0.35
CA GLN A 14 6.25 2.54 0.04
C GLN A 14 5.18 2.99 1.04
N ALA A 15 3.91 2.65 0.81
CA ALA A 15 2.82 3.00 1.70
C ALA A 15 2.96 2.34 3.09
N TYR A 16 3.42 1.08 3.16
CA TYR A 16 3.71 0.41 4.43
C TYR A 16 4.86 1.05 5.20
N LYS A 17 5.94 1.45 4.50
CA LYS A 17 7.06 2.16 5.12
C LYS A 17 6.62 3.51 5.66
N GLY A 18 5.90 4.29 4.85
CA GLY A 18 5.33 5.56 5.27
C GLY A 18 4.37 5.42 6.44
N LEU A 19 3.52 4.39 6.47
CA LEU A 19 2.56 4.15 7.55
C LEU A 19 3.28 3.87 8.87
N ARG A 20 4.36 3.08 8.82
CA ARG A 20 5.19 2.81 9.99
C ARG A 20 5.85 4.07 10.51
N GLU A 21 6.36 4.92 9.62
CA GLU A 21 6.96 6.20 9.97
C GLU A 21 5.92 7.16 10.57
N ALA A 22 4.78 7.35 9.90
CA ALA A 22 3.66 8.17 10.35
C ALA A 22 3.21 7.78 11.77
N ARG A 23 3.03 6.47 12.02
CA ARG A 23 2.72 5.96 13.36
C ARG A 23 3.86 6.20 14.37
N SER A 24 5.11 6.14 13.94
CA SER A 24 6.27 6.39 14.82
C SER A 24 6.39 7.85 15.23
N VAL A 25 6.03 8.79 14.35
CA VAL A 25 6.09 10.24 14.63
C VAL A 25 4.80 10.79 15.22
N GLY A 26 3.74 9.97 15.28
CA GLY A 26 2.43 10.37 15.80
C GLY A 26 1.58 11.16 14.81
N ASP A 27 1.86 11.06 13.51
CA ASP A 27 1.06 11.67 12.45
C ASP A 27 -0.14 10.77 12.11
N GLU A 28 -1.22 10.95 12.88
CA GLU A 28 -2.44 10.16 12.73
C GLU A 28 -3.15 10.39 11.40
N TYR A 29 -3.07 11.61 10.84
CA TYR A 29 -3.68 11.95 9.56
C TYR A 29 -2.97 11.24 8.40
N LEU A 30 -1.64 11.27 8.39
CA LEU A 30 -0.85 10.54 7.40
C LEU A 30 -1.03 9.03 7.56
N ALA A 31 -1.11 8.53 8.80
CA ALA A 31 -1.34 7.12 9.06
C ALA A 31 -2.71 6.64 8.53
N ASP A 32 -3.77 7.42 8.70
CA ASP A 32 -5.10 7.11 8.15
C ASP A 32 -5.10 7.13 6.62
N THR A 33 -4.51 8.18 6.04
CA THR A 33 -4.36 8.34 4.58
C THR A 33 -3.63 7.15 3.95
N LEU A 34 -2.50 6.74 4.52
CA LEU A 34 -1.71 5.62 4.01
C LEU A 34 -2.40 4.28 4.23
N THR A 35 -3.18 4.13 5.31
CA THR A 35 -3.99 2.93 5.53
C THR A 35 -5.05 2.80 4.42
N ALA A 36 -5.76 3.88 4.08
CA ALA A 36 -6.72 3.89 2.98
C ALA A 36 -6.06 3.59 1.63
N GLU A 37 -4.88 4.16 1.34
CA GLU A 37 -4.15 3.86 0.09
C GLU A 37 -3.75 2.38 0.00
N ILE A 38 -3.31 1.76 1.10
CA ILE A 38 -2.97 0.33 1.14
C ILE A 38 -4.21 -0.53 0.83
N GLU A 39 -5.36 -0.19 1.40
CA GLU A 39 -6.61 -0.91 1.14
C GLU A 39 -7.04 -0.80 -0.32
N ASP A 40 -6.95 0.38 -0.91
CA ASP A 40 -7.29 0.60 -2.32
C ASP A 40 -6.33 -0.11 -3.27
N LEU A 41 -5.01 -0.08 -2.99
CA LEU A 41 -4.01 -0.81 -3.77
C LEU A 41 -4.23 -2.33 -3.68
N ARG A 42 -4.59 -2.84 -2.50
CA ARG A 42 -4.94 -4.25 -2.32
C ARG A 42 -6.20 -4.63 -3.09
N ARG A 43 -7.24 -3.80 -3.05
CA ARG A 43 -8.47 -4.01 -3.84
C ARG A 43 -8.20 -3.97 -5.34
N LEU A 44 -7.38 -3.02 -5.80
CA LEU A 44 -6.98 -2.92 -7.19
C LEU A 44 -6.22 -4.18 -7.64
N ALA A 45 -5.30 -4.68 -6.83
CA ALA A 45 -4.60 -5.91 -7.13
C ALA A 45 -5.55 -7.11 -7.24
N ASP A 46 -6.50 -7.24 -6.31
CA ASP A 46 -7.51 -8.31 -6.32
C ASP A 46 -8.40 -8.25 -7.57
N ASP A 47 -8.88 -7.05 -7.93
CA ASP A 47 -9.69 -6.81 -9.14
C ASP A 47 -8.95 -7.22 -10.42
N HIS A 48 -7.64 -6.99 -10.46
CA HIS A 48 -6.77 -7.37 -11.58
C HIS A 48 -6.20 -8.80 -11.46
N GLY A 49 -6.59 -9.58 -10.45
CA GLY A 49 -6.13 -10.96 -10.25
C GLY A 49 -4.64 -11.09 -9.90
N ILE A 50 -4.06 -10.06 -9.28
CA ILE A 50 -2.64 -10.01 -8.91
C ILE A 50 -2.46 -10.63 -7.53
N PRO A 51 -1.66 -11.70 -7.41
CA PRO A 51 -1.37 -12.30 -6.13
C PRO A 51 -0.44 -11.39 -5.32
N LEU A 52 -0.96 -10.72 -4.31
CA LEU A 52 -0.15 -9.94 -3.38
C LEU A 52 0.36 -10.81 -2.21
N PRO A 53 1.60 -10.56 -1.72
CA PRO A 53 2.05 -11.14 -0.47
C PRO A 53 1.16 -10.67 0.69
N ARG A 54 0.82 -11.62 1.58
CA ARG A 54 -0.14 -11.40 2.67
C ARG A 54 0.49 -10.71 3.87
#